data_AF-A0A969IIV8-F1
#
_entry.id   AF-A0A969IIV8-F1
#
_cell.length_a   1.000
_cell.length_b   1.000
_cell.length_c   1.000
_cell.angle_alpha   90.00
_cell.angle_beta   90.00
_cell.angle_gamma   90.00
#
_symmetry.space_group_name_H-M   'P 1'
#
loop_
_entity.id
_entity.type
_entity.pdbx_description
1 polymer ?
#
loop_
_entity_poly.entity_id
_entity_poly.type
_entity_poly.pdbx_seq_one_letter_code
_entity_poly.pdbx_strand_id
1 'polypeptide(L)'
;MNALSSLPADTRQRILAEIPPDEIIRVHFDWLAWARDDQLAPLSTAAGDPWHTWLLLGGRGSGKTRSGAEWIRAKALGCEDVAGPPARRLALIGLTIGQVRSVMVEGISGLLAVHAPHERPHYDVSRNEITWSNGAIAQMFAADDPDSLRGPQFDAAWCDEFAKWRRPAYAWDMLQFGLRLGTTPQAVVTTTPRASRL
;
A
#
# COMPACT_ATOMS: atom_id res chain seq x y z
N MET A 1 -3.32 17.21 13.75
CA MET A 1 -2.29 18.12 13.22
C MET A 1 -2.78 19.52 12.79
N ASN A 2 -3.94 19.99 13.25
CA ASN A 2 -4.45 21.34 12.95
C ASN A 2 -3.83 22.47 13.79
N ALA A 3 -2.95 22.17 14.76
CA ALA A 3 -2.45 23.16 15.72
C ALA A 3 -1.33 24.06 15.16
N LEU A 4 -0.45 23.56 14.29
CA LEU A 4 0.67 24.33 13.72
C LEU A 4 0.24 25.29 12.60
N SER A 5 -0.73 24.86 11.78
CA SER A 5 -1.27 25.67 10.67
C SER A 5 -2.10 26.85 11.18
N SER A 6 -2.70 26.74 12.36
CA SER A 6 -3.44 27.82 13.02
C SER A 6 -2.56 28.86 13.73
N LEU A 7 -1.25 28.64 13.86
CA LEU A 7 -0.34 29.59 14.48
C LEU A 7 0.03 30.75 13.53
N PRO A 8 0.32 31.95 14.06
CA PRO A 8 0.89 33.05 13.29
C PRO A 8 2.16 32.61 12.53
N ALA A 9 2.36 33.15 11.33
CA ALA A 9 3.45 32.74 10.43
C ALA A 9 4.84 32.79 11.10
N ASP A 10 5.12 33.85 11.87
CA ASP A 10 6.39 34.03 12.57
C ASP A 10 6.60 33.03 13.71
N THR A 11 5.50 32.59 14.33
CA THR A 11 5.54 31.56 15.38
C THR A 11 5.77 30.20 14.75
N ARG A 12 5.08 29.90 13.64
CA ARG A 12 5.31 28.69 12.85
C ARG A 12 6.75 28.61 12.33
N GLN A 13 7.31 29.71 11.81
CA GLN A 13 8.69 29.74 11.33
C GLN A 13 9.70 29.49 12.45
N ARG A 14 9.51 30.08 13.64
CA ARG A 14 10.38 29.82 14.80
C ARG A 14 10.34 28.36 15.22
N ILE A 15 9.13 27.79 15.36
CA ILE A 15 8.98 26.37 15.73
C ILE A 15 9.64 25.48 14.68
N LEU A 16 9.36 25.71 13.38
CA LEU A 16 9.96 24.92 12.30
C LEU A 16 11.50 25.04 12.24
N ALA A 17 12.06 26.18 12.65
CA ALA A 17 13.52 26.38 12.68
C ALA A 17 14.20 25.63 13.83
N GLU A 18 13.45 25.25 14.87
CA GLU A 18 13.96 24.51 16.04
C GLU A 18 13.83 22.99 15.87
N ILE A 19 13.05 22.50 14.90
CA ILE A 19 12.88 21.06 14.66
C ILE A 19 14.11 20.51 13.91
N PRO A 20 14.80 19.51 14.47
CA PRO A 20 15.90 18.84 13.78
C PRO A 20 15.47 18.27 12.41
N PRO A 21 16.33 18.32 11.36
CA PRO A 21 15.97 17.83 10.04
C PRO A 21 15.49 16.36 9.99
N ASP A 22 16.04 15.51 10.84
CA ASP A 22 15.65 14.11 11.00
C ASP A 22 14.23 13.97 11.56
N GLU A 23 13.82 14.86 12.46
CA GLU A 23 12.46 14.88 13.00
C GLU A 23 11.46 15.39 11.95
N ILE A 24 11.84 16.34 11.10
CA ILE A 24 11.01 16.77 9.96
C ILE A 24 10.76 15.59 9.02
N ILE A 25 11.81 14.83 8.70
CA ILE A 25 11.70 13.63 7.85
C ILE A 25 10.78 12.60 8.52
N ARG A 26 11.00 12.32 9.81
CA ARG A 26 10.18 11.38 10.58
C ARG A 26 8.69 11.74 10.52
N VAL A 27 8.34 12.98 10.84
CA VAL A 27 6.94 13.44 10.82
C VAL A 27 6.39 13.43 9.39
N HIS A 28 7.18 13.80 8.38
CA HIS A 28 6.72 13.81 6.99
C HIS A 28 6.31 12.42 6.48
N PHE A 29 7.01 11.37 6.91
CA PHE A 29 6.76 9.98 6.50
C PHE A 29 5.99 9.14 7.55
N ASP A 30 5.51 9.76 8.62
CA ASP A 30 4.65 9.12 9.63
C ASP A 30 3.21 9.04 9.13
N TRP A 31 2.84 7.90 8.54
CA TRP A 31 1.51 7.73 7.97
C TRP A 31 0.38 7.91 8.99
N LEU A 32 0.56 7.49 10.25
CA LEU A 32 -0.47 7.63 11.28
C LEU A 32 -0.75 9.10 11.63
N ALA A 33 0.22 9.98 11.45
CA ALA A 33 0.04 11.42 11.67
C ALA A 33 -0.81 12.09 10.57
N TRP A 34 -0.86 11.52 9.36
CA TRP A 34 -1.50 12.12 8.19
C TRP A 34 -2.75 11.40 7.69
N ALA A 35 -2.87 10.10 7.96
CA ALA A 35 -3.97 9.29 7.48
C ALA A 35 -5.30 9.72 8.11
N ARG A 36 -6.37 9.68 7.31
CA ARG A 36 -7.74 9.68 7.83
C ARG A 36 -8.11 8.25 8.24
N ASP A 37 -9.07 8.09 9.13
CA ASP A 37 -9.52 6.78 9.60
C ASP A 37 -9.96 5.85 8.46
N ASP A 38 -10.58 6.40 7.40
CA ASP A 38 -11.01 5.66 6.20
C ASP A 38 -9.84 5.22 5.29
N GLN A 39 -8.61 5.59 5.63
CA GLN A 39 -7.37 5.27 4.92
C GLN A 39 -6.47 4.29 5.70
N LEU A 40 -6.90 3.87 6.88
CA LEU A 40 -6.20 2.89 7.71
C LEU A 40 -6.84 1.51 7.56
N ALA A 41 -6.00 0.48 7.61
CA ALA A 41 -6.50 -0.89 7.64
C ALA A 41 -7.28 -1.10 8.94
N PRO A 42 -8.39 -1.86 8.91
CA PRO A 42 -9.10 -2.19 10.14
C PRO A 42 -8.21 -3.06 11.05
N LEU A 43 -8.42 -3.00 12.36
CA LEU A 43 -7.75 -3.90 13.30
C LEU A 43 -8.33 -5.33 13.23
N SER A 44 -9.64 -5.43 13.00
CA SER A 44 -10.41 -6.68 12.92
C SER A 44 -11.63 -6.48 12.02
N THR A 45 -12.36 -7.55 11.72
CA THR A 45 -13.71 -7.44 11.17
C THR A 45 -14.65 -6.77 12.18
N ALA A 46 -15.87 -6.43 11.75
CA ALA A 46 -16.92 -5.90 12.63
C ALA A 46 -17.32 -6.89 13.75
N ALA A 47 -17.06 -8.19 13.56
CA ALA A 47 -17.29 -9.23 14.56
C ALA A 47 -16.11 -9.42 15.52
N GLY A 48 -14.98 -8.72 15.31
CA GLY A 48 -13.75 -8.88 16.10
C GLY A 48 -12.80 -9.95 15.58
N ASP A 49 -13.11 -10.61 14.47
CA ASP A 49 -12.26 -11.65 13.88
C ASP A 49 -11.09 -11.06 13.07
N PRO A 50 -10.01 -11.83 12.83
CA PRO A 50 -9.01 -11.47 11.84
C PRO A 50 -9.64 -11.25 10.47
N TRP A 51 -9.19 -10.22 9.75
CA TRP A 51 -9.63 -9.95 8.38
C TRP A 51 -8.61 -10.47 7.37
N HIS A 52 -9.10 -10.86 6.20
CA HIS A 52 -8.28 -11.31 5.07
C HIS A 52 -8.26 -10.35 3.89
N THR A 53 -9.31 -9.54 3.73
CA THR A 53 -9.40 -8.58 2.63
C THR A 53 -9.90 -7.24 3.14
N TRP A 54 -9.13 -6.19 2.87
CA TRP A 54 -9.51 -4.81 3.10
C TRP A 54 -9.85 -4.14 1.76
N LEU A 55 -11.11 -3.75 1.60
CA LEU A 55 -11.60 -3.08 0.40
C LEU A 55 -11.68 -1.56 0.60
N LEU A 56 -10.85 -0.81 -0.11
CA LEU A 56 -10.90 0.65 -0.21
C LEU A 56 -11.67 1.07 -1.47
N LEU A 57 -12.92 1.48 -1.27
CA LEU A 57 -13.77 2.07 -2.30
C LEU A 57 -13.77 3.59 -2.18
N GLY A 58 -13.56 4.30 -3.29
CA GLY A 58 -13.62 5.76 -3.28
C GLY A 58 -13.39 6.40 -4.63
N GLY A 59 -13.78 7.66 -4.77
CA GLY A 59 -13.57 8.46 -5.98
C GLY A 59 -12.12 8.89 -6.21
N ARG A 60 -11.88 9.69 -7.26
CA ARG A 60 -10.57 10.32 -7.47
C ARG A 60 -10.23 11.23 -6.29
N GLY A 61 -8.96 11.25 -5.87
CA GLY A 61 -8.50 12.08 -4.77
C GLY A 61 -8.80 11.54 -3.36
N SER A 62 -9.50 10.39 -3.21
CA SER A 62 -9.79 9.82 -1.88
C SER A 62 -8.57 9.19 -1.17
N GLY A 63 -7.40 9.17 -1.82
CA GLY A 63 -6.15 8.70 -1.22
C GLY A 63 -5.96 7.18 -1.15
N LYS A 64 -6.75 6.38 -1.90
CA LYS A 64 -6.66 4.91 -1.91
C LYS A 64 -5.28 4.40 -2.32
N THR A 65 -4.70 4.98 -3.36
CA THR A 65 -3.37 4.59 -3.86
C THR A 65 -2.31 4.78 -2.79
N ARG A 66 -2.31 5.93 -2.10
CA ARG A 66 -1.41 6.17 -0.98
C ARG A 66 -1.65 5.19 0.16
N SER A 67 -2.92 4.92 0.50
CA SER A 67 -3.29 3.98 1.56
C SER A 67 -2.75 2.57 1.29
N GLY A 68 -2.88 2.08 0.04
CA GLY A 68 -2.31 0.79 -0.37
C GLY A 68 -0.78 0.77 -0.33
N ALA A 69 -0.12 1.85 -0.79
CA ALA A 69 1.33 1.96 -0.74
C ALA A 69 1.88 2.00 0.70
N GLU A 70 1.26 2.79 1.58
CA GLU A 70 1.65 2.90 2.99
C GLU A 70 1.40 1.58 3.74
N TRP A 71 0.31 0.87 3.42
CA TRP A 71 0.06 -0.46 4.01
C TRP A 71 1.12 -1.49 3.57
N ILE A 72 1.50 -1.52 2.28
CA ILE A 72 2.58 -2.37 1.79
C ILE A 72 3.93 -1.99 2.42
N ARG A 73 4.23 -0.69 2.53
CA ARG A 73 5.42 -0.19 3.23
C ARG A 73 5.45 -0.69 4.68
N ALA A 74 4.36 -0.50 5.42
CA ALA A 74 4.25 -0.93 6.82
C ALA A 74 4.40 -2.44 6.97
N LYS A 75 3.76 -3.25 6.10
CA LYS A 75 3.94 -4.70 6.07
C LYS A 75 5.40 -5.10 5.82
N ALA A 76 6.07 -4.46 4.85
CA ALA A 76 7.44 -4.79 4.51
C ALA A 76 8.46 -4.36 5.59
N LEU A 77 8.24 -3.21 6.22
CA LEU A 77 9.11 -2.67 7.28
C LEU A 77 8.81 -3.24 8.67
N GLY A 78 7.67 -3.91 8.86
CA GLY A 78 7.25 -4.46 10.15
C GLY A 78 6.70 -3.41 11.11
N CYS A 79 5.99 -2.40 10.57
CA CYS A 79 5.28 -1.40 11.38
C CYS A 79 3.93 -1.98 11.84
N GLU A 80 3.94 -2.78 12.91
CA GLU A 80 2.77 -3.55 13.35
C GLU A 80 1.57 -2.67 13.74
N ASP A 81 1.81 -1.49 14.33
CA ASP A 81 0.74 -0.55 14.69
C ASP A 81 -0.06 -0.04 13.47
N VAL A 82 0.52 -0.14 12.26
CA VAL A 82 -0.09 0.33 11.01
C VAL A 82 -0.72 -0.81 10.22
N ALA A 83 -0.06 -1.97 10.18
CA ALA A 83 -0.43 -3.06 9.27
C ALA A 83 -0.47 -4.45 9.91
N GLY A 84 -0.30 -4.58 11.21
CA GLY A 84 -0.19 -5.86 11.91
C GLY A 84 1.07 -6.65 11.49
N PRO A 85 1.03 -8.00 11.51
CA PRO A 85 2.22 -8.81 11.31
C PRO A 85 3.00 -8.51 10.01
N PRO A 86 4.34 -8.51 10.04
CA PRO A 86 5.18 -8.21 8.89
C PRO A 86 5.03 -9.24 7.76
N ALA A 87 5.31 -8.80 6.54
CA ALA A 87 5.33 -9.65 5.34
C ALA A 87 6.73 -9.71 4.72
N ARG A 88 7.08 -10.85 4.11
CA ARG A 88 8.36 -11.04 3.41
C ARG A 88 8.18 -11.22 1.92
N ARG A 89 7.04 -11.76 1.48
CA ARG A 89 6.68 -12.00 0.09
C ARG A 89 5.37 -11.29 -0.19
N LEU A 90 5.42 -10.22 -0.96
CA LEU A 90 4.29 -9.38 -1.29
C LEU A 90 3.99 -9.42 -2.78
N ALA A 91 2.72 -9.22 -3.15
CA ALA A 91 2.29 -9.07 -4.53
C ALA A 91 1.71 -7.67 -4.79
N LEU A 92 2.12 -7.05 -5.88
CA LEU A 92 1.52 -5.82 -6.42
C LEU A 92 0.78 -6.19 -7.70
N ILE A 93 -0.54 -6.08 -7.69
CA ILE A 93 -1.37 -6.47 -8.84
C ILE A 93 -2.15 -5.25 -9.35
N GLY A 94 -1.93 -4.91 -10.61
CA GLY A 94 -2.71 -3.90 -11.33
C GLY A 94 -3.32 -4.53 -12.58
N LEU A 95 -4.03 -3.73 -13.41
CA LEU A 95 -4.58 -4.26 -14.66
C LEU A 95 -3.47 -4.80 -15.58
N THR A 96 -2.36 -4.07 -15.69
CA THR A 96 -1.18 -4.41 -16.49
C THR A 96 0.09 -4.14 -15.68
N ILE A 97 1.21 -4.80 -16.02
CA ILE A 97 2.51 -4.52 -15.40
C ILE A 97 2.88 -3.03 -15.53
N GLY A 98 2.62 -2.42 -16.68
CA GLY A 98 2.88 -1.00 -16.90
C GLY A 98 2.13 -0.08 -15.93
N GLN A 99 0.88 -0.44 -15.56
CA GLN A 99 0.14 0.29 -14.53
C GLN A 99 0.71 0.07 -13.13
N VAL A 100 1.12 -1.15 -12.78
CA VAL A 100 1.79 -1.40 -11.50
C VAL A 100 3.01 -0.51 -11.36
N ARG A 101 3.89 -0.48 -12.37
CA ARG A 101 5.10 0.35 -12.37
C ARG A 101 4.77 1.84 -12.25
N SER A 102 3.98 2.37 -13.18
CA SER A 102 3.74 3.82 -13.27
C SER A 102 2.87 4.39 -12.14
N VAL A 103 2.01 3.58 -11.52
CA VAL A 103 1.07 4.05 -10.47
C VAL A 103 1.48 3.57 -9.09
N MET A 104 1.67 2.27 -8.89
CA MET A 104 1.88 1.68 -7.57
C MET A 104 3.33 1.82 -7.10
N VAL A 105 4.29 1.92 -8.03
CA VAL A 105 5.73 1.99 -7.71
C VAL A 105 6.29 3.39 -7.85
N GLU A 106 6.26 3.93 -9.07
CA GLU A 106 6.90 5.20 -9.45
C GLU A 106 5.95 6.41 -9.31
N GLY A 107 4.65 6.15 -9.14
CA GLY A 107 3.65 7.20 -9.03
C GLY A 107 3.87 8.11 -7.82
N ILE A 108 3.29 9.31 -7.84
CA ILE A 108 3.40 10.32 -6.76
C ILE A 108 2.90 9.83 -5.39
N SER A 109 2.10 8.76 -5.38
CA SER A 109 1.61 8.09 -4.17
C SER A 109 2.03 6.62 -4.13
N GLY A 110 2.95 6.22 -4.99
CA GLY A 110 3.48 4.87 -5.09
C GLY A 110 4.61 4.63 -4.09
N LEU A 111 5.09 3.39 -4.07
CA LEU A 111 6.05 2.90 -3.07
C LEU A 111 7.31 3.76 -3.00
N LEU A 112 7.91 4.18 -4.12
CA LEU A 112 9.15 4.96 -4.07
C LEU A 112 8.96 6.36 -3.47
N ALA A 113 7.74 6.90 -3.54
CA ALA A 113 7.40 8.22 -3.03
C ALA A 113 7.07 8.21 -1.52
N VAL A 114 6.46 7.13 -1.00
CA VAL A 114 6.02 7.06 0.40
C VAL A 114 7.11 6.64 1.39
N HIS A 115 8.29 6.26 0.92
CA HIS A 115 9.42 5.90 1.80
C HIS A 115 10.28 7.12 2.11
N ALA A 116 10.75 7.19 3.36
CA ALA A 116 11.84 8.07 3.71
C ALA A 116 13.12 7.71 2.90
N PRO A 117 14.02 8.66 2.62
CA PRO A 117 15.19 8.41 1.77
C PRO A 117 16.05 7.21 2.21
N HIS A 118 16.17 6.96 3.52
CA HIS A 118 16.98 5.87 4.08
C HIS A 118 16.26 4.51 4.11
N GLU A 119 14.94 4.49 3.87
CA GLU A 119 14.12 3.27 3.85
C GLU A 119 13.70 2.86 2.44
N ARG A 120 13.98 3.71 1.44
CA ARG A 120 13.51 3.52 0.08
C ARG A 120 14.01 2.17 -0.47
N PRO A 121 13.11 1.28 -0.92
CA PRO A 121 13.51 -0.03 -1.41
C PRO A 121 14.17 0.07 -2.79
N HIS A 122 14.95 -0.95 -3.12
CA HIS A 122 15.54 -1.09 -4.45
C HIS A 122 14.48 -1.57 -5.44
N TYR A 123 14.35 -0.91 -6.59
CA TYR A 123 13.44 -1.31 -7.66
C TYR A 123 14.22 -1.91 -8.83
N ASP A 124 13.97 -3.19 -9.11
CA ASP A 124 14.51 -3.90 -10.27
C ASP A 124 13.43 -4.03 -11.36
N VAL A 125 13.57 -3.20 -12.40
CA VAL A 125 12.67 -3.16 -13.55
C VAL A 125 12.67 -4.47 -14.33
N SER A 126 13.83 -5.13 -14.44
CA SER A 126 13.97 -6.36 -15.24
C SER A 126 13.26 -7.53 -14.58
N ARG A 127 13.28 -7.58 -13.25
CA ARG A 127 12.65 -8.63 -12.44
C ARG A 127 11.20 -8.35 -12.06
N ASN A 128 10.66 -7.17 -12.38
CA ASN A 128 9.34 -6.75 -11.91
C ASN A 128 9.25 -6.84 -10.37
N GLU A 129 10.28 -6.36 -9.67
CA GLU A 129 10.47 -6.64 -8.24
C GLU A 129 10.95 -5.39 -7.48
N ILE A 130 10.50 -5.24 -6.24
CA ILE A 130 11.01 -4.27 -5.28
C ILE A 130 11.51 -5.01 -4.04
N THR A 131 12.68 -4.63 -3.55
CA THR A 131 13.35 -5.31 -2.44
C THR A 131 13.76 -4.32 -1.36
N TRP A 132 13.36 -4.61 -0.12
CA TRP A 132 13.75 -3.85 1.06
C TRP A 132 15.06 -4.39 1.64
N SER A 133 15.79 -3.54 2.36
CA SER A 133 17.09 -3.90 2.98
C SER A 133 16.99 -5.06 3.98
N ASN A 134 15.81 -5.27 4.55
CA ASN A 134 15.53 -6.38 5.46
C ASN A 134 15.23 -7.71 4.72
N GLY A 135 15.24 -7.73 3.39
CA GLY A 135 14.98 -8.91 2.56
C GLY A 135 13.50 -9.15 2.21
N ALA A 136 12.58 -8.29 2.63
CA ALA A 136 11.21 -8.33 2.11
C ALA A 136 11.21 -7.99 0.61
N ILE A 137 10.32 -8.64 -0.14
CA ILE A 137 10.24 -8.53 -1.59
C ILE A 137 8.77 -8.35 -2.01
N ALA A 138 8.51 -7.39 -2.89
CA ALA A 138 7.23 -7.23 -3.58
C ALA A 138 7.40 -7.50 -5.09
N GLN A 139 6.67 -8.48 -5.62
CA GLN A 139 6.68 -8.85 -7.03
C GLN A 139 5.44 -8.27 -7.74
N MET A 140 5.60 -7.83 -9.00
CA MET A 140 4.53 -7.20 -9.77
C MET A 140 3.86 -8.19 -10.70
N PHE A 141 2.53 -8.17 -10.72
CA PHE A 141 1.69 -9.04 -11.55
C PHE A 141 0.62 -8.23 -12.28
N ALA A 142 0.17 -8.76 -13.40
CA ALA A 142 -0.91 -8.17 -14.17
C ALA A 142 -2.17 -9.03 -14.06
N ALA A 143 -3.29 -8.40 -13.71
CA ALA A 143 -4.57 -9.10 -13.63
C ALA A 143 -5.13 -9.52 -15.01
N ASP A 144 -4.59 -8.98 -16.11
CA ASP A 144 -4.91 -9.47 -17.45
C ASP A 144 -4.17 -10.76 -17.83
N ASP A 145 -3.13 -11.13 -17.08
CA ASP A 145 -2.42 -12.41 -17.10
C ASP A 145 -2.51 -13.18 -15.75
N PRO A 146 -3.70 -13.69 -15.36
CA PRO A 146 -3.90 -14.41 -14.10
C PRO A 146 -3.01 -15.64 -13.91
N ASP A 147 -2.59 -16.30 -14.99
CA ASP A 147 -1.79 -17.52 -14.89
C ASP A 147 -0.39 -17.25 -14.34
N SER A 148 0.12 -16.01 -14.46
CA SER A 148 1.35 -15.57 -13.81
C SER A 148 1.32 -15.65 -12.28
N LEU A 149 0.14 -15.68 -11.67
CA LEU A 149 -0.05 -15.84 -10.22
C LEU A 149 0.04 -17.32 -9.77
N ARG A 150 0.11 -18.28 -10.70
CA ARG A 150 0.24 -19.70 -10.35
C ARG A 150 1.68 -20.03 -9.96
N GLY A 151 1.87 -20.50 -8.72
CA GLY A 151 3.18 -20.93 -8.20
C GLY A 151 3.76 -20.00 -7.14
N PRO A 152 3.81 -18.67 -7.35
CA PRO A 152 4.15 -17.72 -6.30
C PRO A 152 3.30 -17.86 -5.04
N GLN A 153 3.87 -17.47 -3.90
CA GLN A 153 3.22 -17.50 -2.59
C GLN A 153 3.50 -16.18 -1.86
N PHE A 154 2.49 -15.68 -1.17
CA PHE A 154 2.52 -14.34 -0.59
C PHE A 154 1.98 -14.35 0.84
N ASP A 155 2.56 -13.47 1.66
CA ASP A 155 2.02 -13.06 2.96
C ASP A 155 0.97 -11.96 2.75
N ALA A 156 1.20 -11.07 1.77
CA ALA A 156 0.36 -9.90 1.54
C ALA A 156 0.22 -9.54 0.05
N ALA A 157 -0.90 -8.92 -0.32
CA ALA A 157 -1.12 -8.44 -1.67
C ALA A 157 -1.79 -7.06 -1.71
N TRP A 158 -1.41 -6.22 -2.68
CA TRP A 158 -2.14 -5.01 -3.03
C TRP A 158 -2.67 -5.12 -4.45
N CYS A 159 -4.00 -5.10 -4.58
CA CYS A 159 -4.75 -5.15 -5.84
C CYS A 159 -5.30 -3.76 -6.18
N ASP A 160 -4.72 -3.08 -7.16
CA ASP A 160 -5.16 -1.75 -7.59
C ASP A 160 -6.13 -1.79 -8.79
N GLU A 161 -7.05 -0.83 -8.78
CA GLU A 161 -8.08 -0.62 -9.79
C GLU A 161 -8.87 -1.89 -10.14
N PHE A 162 -9.27 -2.65 -9.11
CA PHE A 162 -9.91 -3.97 -9.26
C PHE A 162 -11.11 -3.99 -10.22
N ALA A 163 -11.99 -2.97 -10.18
CA ALA A 163 -13.14 -2.85 -11.09
C ALA A 163 -12.75 -2.69 -12.58
N LYS A 164 -11.48 -2.42 -12.91
CA LYS A 164 -10.98 -2.36 -14.29
C LYS A 164 -10.48 -3.71 -14.79
N TRP A 165 -10.27 -4.69 -13.91
CA TRP A 165 -9.77 -6.01 -14.29
C TRP A 165 -10.72 -6.68 -15.28
N ARG A 166 -10.17 -7.30 -16.32
CA ARG A 166 -10.97 -7.94 -17.39
C ARG A 166 -11.60 -9.25 -16.92
N ARG A 167 -10.87 -10.01 -16.11
CA ARG A 167 -11.26 -11.30 -15.55
C ARG A 167 -11.08 -11.29 -14.02
N PRO A 168 -11.82 -10.43 -13.30
CA PRO A 168 -11.56 -10.16 -11.89
C PRO A 168 -11.65 -11.41 -11.03
N ALA A 169 -12.68 -12.24 -11.22
CA ALA A 169 -12.85 -13.49 -10.49
C ALA A 169 -11.66 -14.44 -10.70
N TYR A 170 -11.23 -14.64 -11.95
CA TYR A 170 -10.13 -15.58 -12.24
C TYR A 170 -8.79 -15.10 -11.66
N ALA A 171 -8.47 -13.82 -11.82
CA ALA A 171 -7.27 -13.22 -11.22
C ALA A 171 -7.31 -13.30 -9.68
N TRP A 172 -8.47 -13.03 -9.09
CA TRP A 172 -8.67 -13.10 -7.65
C TRP A 172 -8.52 -14.52 -7.13
N ASP A 173 -9.11 -15.52 -7.78
CA ASP A 173 -8.99 -16.93 -7.37
C ASP A 173 -7.52 -17.39 -7.40
N MET A 174 -6.78 -17.03 -8.46
CA MET A 174 -5.34 -17.37 -8.54
C MET A 174 -4.54 -16.69 -7.42
N LEU A 175 -4.84 -15.43 -7.12
CA LEU A 175 -4.22 -14.72 -6.01
C LEU A 175 -4.52 -15.38 -4.66
N GLN A 176 -5.78 -15.75 -4.42
CA GLN A 176 -6.22 -16.37 -3.16
C GLN A 176 -5.51 -17.71 -2.91
N PHE A 177 -5.20 -18.49 -3.96
CA PHE A 177 -4.37 -19.69 -3.82
C PHE A 177 -2.91 -19.39 -3.45
N GLY A 178 -2.39 -18.23 -3.87
CA GLY A 178 -1.04 -17.75 -3.53
C GLY A 178 -0.94 -17.11 -2.14
N LEU A 179 -2.02 -16.52 -1.62
CA LEU A 179 -2.10 -15.91 -0.29
C LEU A 179 -2.18 -16.97 0.81
N ARG A 180 -1.02 -17.57 1.15
CA ARG A 180 -0.93 -18.72 2.06
C ARG A 180 0.29 -18.73 2.97
N LEU A 181 1.09 -17.65 2.97
CA LEU A 181 2.22 -17.53 3.89
C LEU A 181 1.80 -16.80 5.17
N GLY A 182 2.52 -17.09 6.25
CA GLY A 182 2.22 -16.54 7.58
C GLY A 182 0.94 -17.12 8.19
N THR A 183 0.54 -16.55 9.34
CA THR A 183 -0.65 -16.98 10.08
C THR A 183 -1.93 -16.29 9.61
N THR A 184 -1.81 -15.13 8.96
CA THR A 184 -2.96 -14.32 8.52
C THR A 184 -2.60 -13.62 7.21
N PRO A 185 -2.58 -14.36 6.07
CA PRO A 185 -2.35 -13.74 4.77
C PRO A 185 -3.47 -12.76 4.45
N GLN A 186 -3.09 -11.60 3.90
CA GLN A 186 -3.98 -10.44 3.77
C GLN A 186 -3.86 -9.77 2.41
N ALA A 187 -4.97 -9.20 1.93
CA ALA A 187 -4.99 -8.40 0.71
C ALA A 187 -5.64 -7.04 0.97
N VAL A 188 -5.06 -5.99 0.39
CA VAL A 188 -5.70 -4.69 0.23
C VAL A 188 -6.16 -4.52 -1.21
N VAL A 189 -7.42 -4.14 -1.40
CA VAL A 189 -8.04 -3.94 -2.71
C VAL A 189 -8.44 -2.47 -2.82
N THR A 190 -7.82 -1.74 -3.74
CA THR A 190 -8.15 -0.34 -4.00
C THR A 190 -8.94 -0.23 -5.30
N THR A 191 -10.10 0.42 -5.26
CA THR A 191 -10.88 0.57 -6.49
C THR A 191 -11.82 1.77 -6.49
N THR A 192 -12.23 2.17 -7.68
CA THR A 192 -13.29 3.16 -7.89
C THR A 192 -14.50 2.40 -8.43
N PRO A 193 -15.72 2.61 -7.89
CA PRO A 193 -16.92 1.98 -8.42
C PRO A 193 -17.07 2.28 -9.91
N ARG A 194 -17.26 1.24 -10.75
CA ARG A 194 -17.79 1.42 -12.11
C ARG A 194 -19.30 1.46 -12.01
N ALA A 195 -19.94 2.43 -12.68
CA ALA A 195 -21.38 2.38 -12.88
C ALA A 195 -21.71 1.14 -13.73
N SER A 196 -22.37 0.15 -13.14
CA SER A 196 -23.11 -0.86 -13.90
C SER A 196 -24.39 -0.21 -14.40
N ARG A 197 -24.68 -0.29 -15.71
CA ARG A 197 -26.05 -0.08 -16.17
C ARG A 197 -26.88 -1.21 -15.56
N LEU A 198 -27.84 -0.83 -14.71
CA LEU A 198 -28.93 -1.69 -14.28
C LEU A 198 -29.86 -1.96 -15.47
#